data_AF-A0A5K1CH58-F1
#
_entry.id   AF-A0A5K1CH58-F1
#
_cell.length_a   1.000
_cell.length_b   1.000
_cell.length_c   1.000
_cell.angle_alpha   90.00
_cell.angle_beta   90.00
_cell.angle_gamma   90.00
#
_symmetry.space_group_name_H-M   'P 1'
#
loop_
_entity.id
_entity.type
_entity.pdbx_description
1 polymer ?
#
loop_
_entity_poly.entity_id
_entity_poly.type
_entity_poly.pdbx_seq_one_letter_code
_entity_poly.pdbx_strand_id
1 'polypeptide(L)' 'IGETMKFEYQRKMALLNKQKKRGVSSDALERTKAAVSHLHTRYIVDMQSMDSTVSEIYTLRDDQLHPKLVELVNG' A
#
# COMPACT_ATOMS: atom_id res chain seq x y z
N ILE A 1 7.98 -3.89 -1.15
CA ILE A 1 7.39 -2.67 -1.77
C ILE A 1 6.49 -1.94 -0.76
N GLY A 2 5.52 -2.62 -0.12
CA GLY A 2 4.65 -2.00 0.90
C GLY A 2 5.38 -1.41 2.13
N GLU A 3 6.45 -2.06 2.61
CA GLU A 3 7.24 -1.55 3.74
C GLU A 3 7.98 -0.25 3.43
N THR A 4 8.53 -0.12 2.22
CA THR A 4 9.22 1.10 1.77
C THR A 4 8.27 2.29 1.69
N MET A 5 7.03 2.06 1.21
CA MET A 5 6.01 3.10 1.16
C MET A 5 5.46 3.49 2.54
N LYS A 6 5.28 2.52 3.44
CA LYS A 6 4.94 2.78 4.84
C LYS A 6 5.99 3.67 5.52
N PHE A 7 7.27 3.40 5.28
CA PHE A 7 8.38 4.19 5.81
C PHE A 7 8.35 5.64 5.29
N GLU A 8 8.19 5.84 3.98
CA GLU A 8 8.09 7.18 3.38
C GLU A 8 6.86 7.96 3.87
N TYR A 9 5.70 7.30 4.01
CA TYR A 9 4.51 7.92 4.61
C TYR A 9 4.78 8.39 6.04
N GLN A 10 5.34 7.53 6.89
CA GLN A 10 5.68 7.86 8.28
C GLN A 10 6.68 9.03 8.36
N ARG A 11 7.68 9.03 7.48
CA ARG A 11 8.68 10.10 7.40
C ARG A 11 8.05 11.45 7.03
N LYS A 12 7.14 11.49 6.05
CA LYS A 12 6.46 12.74 5.68
C LYS A 12 5.46 13.20 6.73
N MET A 13 4.79 12.29 7.42
CA MET A 13 3.94 12.61 8.57
C MET A 13 4.75 13.25 9.71
N ALA A 14 5.94 12.72 10.01
CA ALA A 14 6.85 13.31 10.99
C ALA A 14 7.31 14.73 10.58
N LEU A 15 7.60 14.94 9.30
CA LEU A 15 7.94 16.26 8.76
C LEU A 15 6.79 17.26 8.91
N LEU A 16 5.57 16.87 8.54
CA LEU A 16 4.37 17.71 8.68
C LEU A 16 4.15 18.11 10.14
N ASN A 17 4.26 17.16 11.07
CA ASN A 17 4.10 17.43 12.50
C ASN A 17 5.18 18.37 13.05
N LYS A 18 6.42 18.23 12.56
CA LYS A 18 7.52 19.13 12.92
C LYS A 18 7.31 20.55 12.41
N GLN A 19 6.77 20.71 11.20
CA GLN A 19 6.45 22.02 10.62
C GLN A 19 5.28 22.70 11.35
N LYS A 20 4.21 21.95 11.68
CA LYS A 20 3.10 22.44 12.50
C LYS A 20 3.57 22.99 13.86
N LYS A 21 4.45 22.27 14.55
CA LYS A 21 5.01 22.69 15.86
C LYS A 21 5.89 23.94 15.78
N ARG A 22 6.47 24.24 14.62
CA ARG A 22 7.42 25.35 14.42
C ARG A 22 6.76 26.63 13.88
N GLY A 23 5.44 26.64 13.67
CA GLY A 23 4.74 27.82 13.14
C GLY A 23 5.20 28.22 11.73
N VAL A 24 5.54 27.23 10.89
CA VAL A 24 5.97 27.46 9.50
C VAL A 24 4.84 28.10 8.69
N SER A 25 5.18 28.92 7.68
CA SER A 25 4.20 29.63 6.85
C SER A 25 3.09 28.72 6.33
N SER A 26 1.86 29.24 6.31
CA SER A 26 0.63 28.51 5.93
C SER A 26 0.78 27.80 4.57
N ASP A 27 1.43 28.46 3.62
CA ASP A 27 1.67 27.96 2.26
C ASP A 27 2.59 26.72 2.21
N ALA A 28 3.66 26.69 3.02
CA ALA A 28 4.53 25.51 3.12
C ALA A 28 3.85 24.34 3.86
N LEU A 29 2.96 24.65 4.81
CA LEU A 29 2.16 23.67 5.52
C LEU A 29 1.13 23.00 4.61
N GLU A 30 0.42 23.78 3.79
CA GLU A 30 -0.57 23.26 2.83
C GLU A 30 0.07 22.40 1.74
N ARG A 31 1.24 22.81 1.21
CA ARG A 31 2.03 21.95 0.30
C ARG A 31 2.40 20.61 0.92
N THR A 32 2.81 20.62 2.19
CA THR A 32 3.22 19.39 2.89
C THR A 32 2.02 18.51 3.18
N LYS A 33 0.85 19.07 3.53
CA LYS A 33 -0.41 18.31 3.65
C LYS A 33 -0.79 17.64 2.33
N ALA A 34 -0.78 18.38 1.21
CA ALA A 34 -1.13 17.83 -0.10
C ALA A 34 -0.22 16.65 -0.47
N ALA A 35 1.09 16.78 -0.24
CA ALA A 35 2.05 15.72 -0.47
C ALA A 35 1.80 14.47 0.41
N VAL A 36 1.39 14.66 1.67
CA VAL A 36 1.02 13.55 2.58
C VAL A 36 -0.27 12.88 2.12
N SER A 37 -1.32 13.64 1.81
CA SER A 37 -2.60 13.10 1.37
C SER A 37 -2.44 12.28 0.08
N HIS A 38 -1.66 12.78 -0.89
CA HIS A 38 -1.37 12.05 -2.12
C HIS A 38 -0.65 10.73 -1.86
N LEU A 39 0.33 10.72 -0.95
CA LEU A 39 1.01 9.49 -0.55
C LEU A 39 0.10 8.53 0.21
N HIS A 40 -0.81 9.04 1.02
CA HIS A 40 -1.77 8.22 1.76
C HIS A 40 -2.70 7.47 0.82
N THR A 41 -3.29 8.17 -0.16
CA THR A 41 -4.14 7.54 -1.18
C THR A 41 -3.38 6.46 -1.94
N ARG A 42 -2.15 6.77 -2.39
CA ARG A 42 -1.33 5.80 -3.13
C ARG A 42 -0.99 4.56 -2.30
N TYR A 43 -0.61 4.76 -1.04
CA TYR A 43 -0.31 3.67 -0.12
C TYR A 43 -1.50 2.72 0.07
N ILE A 44 -2.72 3.27 0.24
CA ILE A 44 -3.92 2.45 0.40
C ILE A 44 -4.20 1.63 -0.86
N VAL A 45 -4.17 2.28 -2.03
CA VAL A 45 -4.42 1.60 -3.31
C VAL A 45 -3.40 0.48 -3.53
N ASP A 46 -2.11 0.74 -3.31
CA ASP A 46 -1.07 -0.26 -3.52
C ASP A 46 -1.19 -1.45 -2.56
N MET A 47 -1.60 -1.23 -1.31
CA MET A 47 -1.90 -2.33 -0.37
C MET A 47 -3.08 -3.17 -0.87
N GLN A 48 -4.18 -2.54 -1.27
CA GLN A 48 -5.37 -3.24 -1.75
C GLN A 48 -5.08 -4.02 -3.04
N SER A 49 -4.30 -3.44 -3.95
CA SER A 49 -3.86 -4.12 -5.17
C SER A 49 -3.01 -5.35 -4.85
N MET A 50 -2.08 -5.24 -3.88
CA MET A 50 -1.25 -6.37 -3.46
C MET A 50 -2.08 -7.50 -2.83
N ASP A 51 -3.04 -7.16 -1.96
CA ASP A 51 -3.96 -8.14 -1.36
C ASP A 51 -4.79 -8.85 -2.43
N SER A 52 -5.25 -8.10 -3.44
CA SER A 52 -6.01 -8.65 -4.57
C SER A 52 -5.17 -9.61 -5.40
N THR A 53 -3.93 -9.25 -5.73
CA THR A 53 -3.00 -10.13 -6.45
C THR A 53 -2.70 -11.41 -5.66
N VAL A 54 -2.50 -11.31 -4.35
CA VAL A 54 -2.28 -12.48 -3.50
C VAL A 54 -3.51 -13.39 -3.49
N SER A 55 -4.71 -12.81 -3.36
CA SER A 55 -5.97 -13.57 -3.43
C SER A 55 -6.12 -14.29 -4.77
N GLU A 56 -5.79 -13.63 -5.88
CA GLU A 56 -5.86 -14.23 -7.21
C GLU A 56 -4.88 -15.40 -7.37
N ILE A 57 -3.68 -15.29 -6.80
CA ILE A 57 -2.71 -16.40 -6.75
C ILE A 57 -3.27 -17.59 -5.97
N TYR A 58 -3.90 -17.34 -4.82
CA TYR A 58 -4.52 -18.42 -4.03
C TYR A 58 -5.62 -19.13 -4.82
N THR A 59 -6.54 -18.39 -5.43
CA THR A 59 -7.61 -18.96 -6.25
C THR A 59 -7.05 -19.76 -7.43
N LEU A 60 -6.05 -19.24 -8.15
CA LEU A 60 -5.42 -19.97 -9.25
C LEU A 60 -4.76 -21.28 -8.77
N ARG A 61 -4.07 -21.24 -7.63
CA ARG A 61 -3.37 -22.39 -7.08
C ARG A 61 -4.34 -23.45 -6.55
N ASP A 62 -5.28 -23.05 -5.70
CA ASP A 62 -6.08 -23.97 -4.89
C ASP A 62 -7.38 -24.36 -5.58
N ASP A 63 -8.03 -23.42 -6.27
CA ASP A 63 -9.35 -23.68 -6.86
C ASP A 63 -9.25 -24.18 -8.30
N GLN A 64 -8.15 -23.87 -9.00
CA GLN A 64 -7.99 -24.22 -10.41
C GLN A 64 -6.90 -25.25 -10.66
N LEU A 65 -5.69 -25.03 -10.14
CA LEU A 65 -4.55 -25.90 -10.44
C LEU A 65 -4.60 -27.19 -9.60
N HIS A 66 -4.90 -27.10 -8.31
CA HIS A 66 -4.94 -28.26 -7.43
C HIS A 66 -5.96 -29.33 -7.88
N PRO A 67 -7.22 -29.02 -8.25
CA PRO A 67 -8.16 -30.03 -8.71
C PRO A 67 -7.70 -30.75 -9.98
N LYS A 68 -7.08 -30.01 -10.91
CA LYS A 68 -6.51 -30.59 -12.14
C LYS A 68 -5.36 -31.55 -11.85
N LEU A 69 -4.50 -31.20 -10.89
CA LEU A 69 -3.43 -32.09 -10.45
C LEU A 69 -4.00 -33.36 -9.81
N VAL A 70 -5.05 -33.24 -9.00
CA VAL A 70 -5.74 -34.38 -8.38
C VAL A 70 -6.36 -35.29 -9.45
N GLU A 71 -7.05 -34.72 -10.44
CA GLU A 71 -7.62 -35.46 -11.57
C GLU A 71 -6.53 -36.22 -12.36
N LEU A 72 -5.41 -35.55 -12.67
CA LEU A 72 -4.29 -36.17 -13.38
C LEU A 72 -3.65 -37.35 -12.62
N VAL A 73 -3.62 -37.29 -11.29
CA VAL A 73 -3.06 -38.36 -10.45
C VAL A 73 -4.05 -39.52 -10.28
N ASN A 74 -5.34 -39.23 -10.22
CA ASN A 74 -6.37 -40.21 -9.91
C ASN A 74 -6.89 -40.99 -11.12
N GLY A 75 -6.70 -40.49 -12.35
CA GLY A 75 -6.95 -41.24 -13.60
C GLY A 75 -8.35 -41.84 -13.70
#